data_AF-A0A9X3SV59-F1
#
_entry.id   AF-A0A9X3SV59-F1
#
_cell.length_a   1.000
_cell.length_b   1.000
_cell.length_c   1.000
_cell.angle_alpha   90.00
_cell.angle_beta   90.00
_cell.angle_gamma   90.00
#
_symmetry.space_group_name_H-M   'P 1'
#
loop_
_entity.id
_entity.type
_entity.pdbx_description
1 polymer ?
#
loop_
_entity_poly.entity_id
_entity_poly.type
_entity_poly.pdbx_seq_one_letter_code
_entity_poly.pdbx_strand_id
1 'polypeptide(L)'
;GRAMRLPNASLRRKLELEQPKGCAWQGCDRPVAWIEAHHIQHWADGGMTAAENLILLCRFHHGRIHTTGWSVEKTGPGQAIITHHDGHEPALSASGESGCGCSDWRTDHDMDTEHQDSDWDVFPTGLYRSEWSETMKPELDGMAQMIDRDRAIQAMRAAKARCREKFRAPSPPSPIPVLGCPSRRLLGEAPQGQQPPCSAA
;
A
#
# COMPACT_ATOMS: atom_id res chain seq x y z
N GLY A 1 -33.46 -8.36 23.01
CA GLY A 1 -32.04 -8.10 23.34
C GLY A 1 -31.59 -6.74 22.83
N ARG A 2 -31.91 -5.64 23.52
CA ARG A 2 -31.30 -4.32 23.26
C ARG A 2 -30.76 -3.64 24.52
N ALA A 3 -31.02 -4.22 25.69
CA ALA A 3 -30.53 -3.75 26.97
C ALA A 3 -28.99 -3.71 27.05
N MET A 4 -28.30 -4.54 26.26
CA MET A 4 -26.84 -4.51 26.12
C MET A 4 -26.46 -4.61 24.65
N ARG A 5 -25.46 -3.81 24.25
CA ARG A 5 -24.86 -3.87 22.91
C ARG A 5 -24.07 -5.16 22.71
N LEU A 6 -23.27 -5.55 23.69
CA LEU A 6 -22.44 -6.75 23.62
C LEU A 6 -23.25 -8.00 24.00
N PRO A 7 -22.99 -9.16 23.35
CA PRO A 7 -23.62 -10.41 23.76
C PRO A 7 -23.17 -10.78 25.17
N ASN A 8 -24.13 -11.25 25.99
CA ASN A 8 -23.80 -11.83 27.29
C ASN A 8 -23.11 -13.20 27.12
N ALA A 9 -22.57 -13.74 28.22
CA ALA A 9 -21.83 -15.01 28.18
C ALA A 9 -22.62 -16.17 27.56
N SER A 10 -23.91 -16.32 27.90
CA SER A 10 -24.76 -17.38 27.37
C SER A 10 -25.00 -17.23 25.86
N LEU A 11 -25.24 -16.01 25.38
CA LEU A 11 -25.42 -15.72 23.96
C LEU A 11 -24.13 -15.91 23.19
N ARG A 12 -22.99 -15.48 23.74
CA ARG A 12 -21.67 -15.73 23.16
C ARG A 12 -21.42 -17.23 23.02
N ARG A 13 -21.67 -18.01 24.08
CA ARG A 13 -21.54 -19.48 24.04
C ARG A 13 -22.43 -20.13 22.99
N LYS A 14 -23.68 -19.66 22.85
CA LYS A 14 -24.60 -20.11 21.79
C LYS A 14 -24.01 -19.87 20.40
N LEU A 15 -23.51 -18.66 20.13
CA LEU A 15 -22.89 -18.33 18.84
C LEU A 15 -21.67 -19.19 18.54
N GLU A 16 -20.82 -19.46 19.54
CA GLU A 16 -19.65 -20.33 19.38
C GLU A 16 -20.03 -21.78 19.04
N LEU A 17 -21.13 -22.29 19.62
CA LEU A 17 -21.67 -23.61 19.29
C LEU A 17 -22.31 -23.66 17.90
N GLU A 18 -22.91 -22.57 17.46
CA GLU A 18 -23.44 -22.43 16.10
C GLU A 18 -22.31 -22.28 15.05
N GLN A 19 -21.14 -21.75 15.42
CA GLN A 19 -20.00 -21.48 14.55
C GLN A 19 -18.70 -22.17 14.99
N PRO A 20 -18.68 -23.52 15.04
CA PRO A 20 -17.52 -24.25 15.55
C PRO A 20 -16.28 -24.08 14.65
N LYS A 21 -16.47 -23.75 13.37
CA LYS A 21 -15.39 -23.53 12.40
C LYS A 21 -14.66 -22.20 12.57
N GLY A 22 -15.21 -21.27 13.36
CA GLY A 22 -14.62 -19.95 13.57
C GLY A 22 -15.29 -18.86 12.73
N CYS A 23 -14.49 -18.10 11.98
CA CYS A 23 -14.97 -16.96 11.20
C CYS A 23 -16.01 -17.37 10.16
N ALA A 24 -17.11 -16.62 10.03
CA ALA A 24 -18.17 -16.88 9.05
C ALA A 24 -17.78 -16.55 7.60
N TRP A 25 -16.62 -15.94 7.39
CA TRP A 25 -16.17 -15.51 6.06
C TRP A 25 -15.77 -16.72 5.22
N GLN A 26 -16.15 -16.73 3.95
CA GLN A 26 -15.85 -17.83 3.04
C GLN A 26 -14.34 -17.98 2.87
N GLY A 27 -13.79 -19.15 3.16
CA GLY A 27 -12.35 -19.42 3.06
C GLY A 27 -11.50 -18.98 4.25
N CYS A 28 -12.10 -18.41 5.31
CA CYS A 28 -11.37 -18.05 6.52
C CYS A 28 -11.38 -19.21 7.53
N ASP A 29 -10.21 -19.54 8.09
CA ASP A 29 -9.98 -20.63 9.04
C ASP A 29 -9.60 -20.13 10.46
N ARG A 30 -9.76 -18.83 10.72
CA ARG A 30 -9.40 -18.22 12.01
C ARG A 30 -10.23 -18.84 13.15
N PRO A 31 -9.58 -19.27 14.25
CA PRO A 31 -10.23 -20.02 15.31
C PRO A 31 -11.18 -19.15 16.15
N VAL A 32 -12.11 -19.81 16.86
CA VAL A 32 -13.11 -19.16 17.74
C VAL A 32 -12.51 -18.25 18.82
N ALA A 33 -11.25 -18.47 19.20
CA ALA A 33 -10.56 -17.58 20.14
C ALA A 33 -10.34 -16.16 19.58
N TRP A 34 -10.32 -15.98 18.25
CA TRP A 34 -9.95 -14.74 17.58
C TRP A 34 -11.12 -14.05 16.88
N ILE A 35 -12.35 -14.48 17.15
CA ILE A 35 -13.56 -13.94 16.53
C ILE A 35 -14.37 -13.08 17.48
N GLU A 36 -14.98 -12.05 16.92
CA GLU A 36 -15.83 -11.05 17.56
C GLU A 36 -17.25 -11.19 17.02
N ALA A 37 -18.24 -10.79 17.82
CA ALA A 37 -19.64 -10.82 17.40
C ALA A 37 -19.97 -9.54 16.63
N HIS A 38 -20.35 -9.69 15.38
CA HIS A 38 -20.78 -8.66 14.46
C HIS A 38 -22.30 -8.62 14.38
N HIS A 39 -22.89 -7.41 14.44
CA HIS A 39 -24.31 -7.18 14.23
C HIS A 39 -24.61 -7.01 12.75
N ILE A 40 -25.46 -7.89 12.18
CA ILE A 40 -25.87 -7.85 10.77
C ILE A 40 -26.65 -6.56 10.48
N GLN A 41 -27.75 -6.33 11.20
CA GLN A 41 -28.30 -5.00 11.36
C GLN A 41 -27.55 -4.32 12.49
N HIS A 42 -26.83 -3.24 12.20
CA HIS A 42 -26.06 -2.52 13.20
C HIS A 42 -26.93 -2.14 14.42
N TRP A 43 -26.33 -2.26 15.61
CA TRP A 43 -27.01 -1.93 16.86
C TRP A 43 -27.46 -0.45 16.91
N ALA A 44 -26.66 0.46 16.34
CA ALA A 44 -26.97 1.88 16.24
C ALA A 44 -28.25 2.14 15.43
N ASP A 45 -28.51 1.32 14.40
CA ASP A 45 -29.67 1.40 13.52
C ASP A 45 -30.88 0.61 14.04
N GLY A 46 -30.85 0.20 15.32
CA GLY A 46 -31.94 -0.53 15.96
C GLY A 46 -31.82 -2.05 15.96
N GLY A 47 -30.70 -2.59 15.46
CA GLY A 47 -30.42 -4.02 15.49
C GLY A 47 -30.45 -4.63 16.89
N MET A 48 -30.97 -5.84 17.00
CA MET A 48 -31.02 -6.57 18.27
C MET A 48 -29.71 -7.32 18.53
N THR A 49 -29.26 -7.32 19.78
CA THR A 49 -28.27 -8.26 20.29
C THR A 49 -28.99 -9.59 20.57
N ALA A 50 -29.17 -10.37 19.52
CA ALA A 50 -29.82 -11.68 19.54
C ALA A 50 -29.08 -12.60 18.57
N ALA A 51 -29.18 -13.91 18.76
CA ALA A 51 -28.41 -14.86 17.94
C ALA A 51 -28.74 -14.69 16.45
N GLU A 52 -29.98 -14.36 16.14
CA GLU A 52 -30.52 -14.19 14.80
C GLU A 52 -29.91 -13.01 14.04
N ASN A 53 -29.45 -11.98 14.76
CA ASN A 53 -28.85 -10.76 14.19
C ASN A 53 -27.32 -10.68 14.44
N LEU A 54 -26.72 -11.75 14.96
CA LEU A 54 -25.29 -11.82 15.25
C LEU A 54 -24.62 -12.89 14.40
N ILE A 55 -23.40 -12.59 13.99
CA ILE A 55 -22.49 -13.50 13.30
C ILE A 55 -21.08 -13.31 13.86
N LEU A 56 -20.26 -14.36 13.94
CA LEU A 56 -18.89 -14.25 14.41
C LEU A 56 -17.90 -14.07 13.26
N LEU A 57 -17.05 -13.06 13.37
CA LEU A 57 -16.03 -12.71 12.39
C LEU A 57 -14.68 -12.49 13.07
N CYS A 58 -13.56 -12.83 12.42
CA CYS A 58 -12.24 -12.46 12.94
C CYS A 58 -12.07 -10.94 12.91
N ARG A 59 -11.15 -10.39 13.72
CA ARG A 59 -10.92 -8.94 13.80
C ARG A 59 -10.73 -8.27 12.44
N PHE A 60 -10.02 -8.94 11.52
CA PHE A 60 -9.80 -8.46 10.15
C PHE A 60 -11.11 -8.33 9.37
N HIS A 61 -11.88 -9.41 9.23
CA HIS A 61 -13.15 -9.40 8.51
C HIS A 61 -14.23 -8.58 9.23
N HIS A 62 -14.14 -8.47 10.56
CA HIS A 62 -15.02 -7.59 11.32
C HIS A 62 -14.77 -6.11 11.00
N GLY A 63 -13.53 -5.69 10.78
CA GLY A 63 -13.23 -4.34 10.26
C GLY A 63 -13.69 -4.19 8.82
N ARG A 64 -13.32 -5.13 7.95
CA ARG A 64 -13.63 -5.12 6.51
C ARG A 64 -15.12 -4.95 6.22
N ILE A 65 -15.98 -5.61 6.99
CA ILE A 65 -17.43 -5.56 6.74
C ILE A 65 -18.10 -4.23 7.10
N HIS A 66 -17.43 -3.37 7.87
CA HIS A 66 -17.92 -2.02 8.13
C HIS A 66 -17.58 -1.04 6.99
N THR A 67 -16.80 -1.46 5.99
CA THR A 67 -16.59 -0.65 4.78
C THR A 67 -17.84 -0.66 3.90
N THR A 68 -17.96 0.33 3.02
CA THR A 68 -19.09 0.42 2.08
C THR A 68 -19.09 -0.77 1.12
N GLY A 69 -20.29 -1.19 0.68
CA GLY A 69 -20.44 -2.21 -0.36
C GLY A 69 -20.73 -3.62 0.16
N TRP A 70 -20.65 -3.87 1.47
CA TRP A 70 -20.92 -5.21 2.01
C TRP A 70 -22.38 -5.39 2.44
N SER A 71 -22.93 -6.58 2.17
CA SER A 71 -24.15 -7.08 2.79
C SER A 71 -23.92 -8.45 3.42
N VAL A 72 -24.71 -8.72 4.45
CA VAL A 72 -24.67 -9.99 5.18
C VAL A 72 -26.07 -10.55 5.27
N GLU A 73 -26.26 -11.71 4.66
CA GLU A 73 -27.50 -12.46 4.75
C GLU A 73 -27.28 -13.71 5.59
N LYS A 74 -27.99 -13.84 6.70
CA LYS A 74 -27.90 -15.02 7.56
C LYS A 74 -28.73 -16.16 6.97
N THR A 75 -28.08 -17.23 6.50
CA THR A 75 -28.75 -18.38 5.90
C THR A 75 -29.14 -19.46 6.91
N GLY A 76 -28.53 -19.45 8.10
CA GLY A 76 -28.84 -20.43 9.14
C GLY A 76 -28.07 -20.18 10.44
N PRO A 77 -28.18 -21.10 11.43
CA PRO A 77 -27.42 -21.01 12.67
C PRO A 77 -25.93 -20.98 12.36
N GLY A 78 -25.27 -19.88 12.72
CA GLY A 78 -23.85 -19.69 12.45
C GLY A 78 -23.41 -19.65 10.98
N GLN A 79 -24.33 -19.50 10.04
CA GLN A 79 -24.00 -19.40 8.62
C GLN A 79 -24.52 -18.09 8.05
N ALA A 80 -23.68 -17.41 7.28
CA ALA A 80 -24.04 -16.20 6.58
C ALA A 80 -23.39 -16.19 5.19
N ILE A 81 -24.12 -15.67 4.22
CA ILE A 81 -23.59 -15.26 2.93
C ILE A 81 -23.20 -13.79 3.05
N ILE A 82 -21.92 -13.51 2.87
CA ILE A 82 -21.38 -12.15 2.87
C ILE A 82 -21.06 -11.81 1.42
N THR A 83 -21.69 -10.76 0.91
CA THR A 83 -21.62 -10.38 -0.50
C THR A 83 -21.16 -8.94 -0.62
N HIS A 84 -20.25 -8.68 -1.55
CA HIS A 84 -19.89 -7.32 -1.95
C HIS A 84 -20.76 -6.87 -3.13
N HIS A 85 -21.27 -5.65 -3.09
CA HIS A 85 -22.17 -5.07 -4.08
C HIS A 85 -21.47 -4.21 -5.12
N ASP A 86 -20.14 -4.27 -5.22
CA ASP A 86 -19.42 -3.56 -6.27
C ASP A 86 -19.79 -4.15 -7.63
N GLY A 87 -20.44 -3.30 -8.44
CA GLY A 87 -21.09 -3.66 -9.70
C GLY A 87 -20.13 -4.17 -10.77
N HIS A 88 -19.84 -5.47 -10.76
CA HIS A 88 -19.39 -6.18 -11.95
C HIS A 88 -20.46 -7.19 -12.38
N GLU A 89 -20.93 -7.03 -13.62
CA GLU A 89 -21.74 -8.03 -14.33
C GLU A 89 -21.05 -9.41 -14.21
N PRO A 90 -21.81 -10.51 -14.01
CA PRO A 90 -21.25 -11.84 -13.82
C PRO A 90 -20.52 -12.28 -15.11
N ALA A 91 -19.20 -12.15 -15.13
CA ALA A 91 -18.39 -12.72 -16.19
C ALA A 91 -18.33 -14.25 -15.97
N LEU A 92 -18.99 -15.00 -16.85
CA LEU A 92 -18.81 -16.45 -16.99
C LEU A 92 -17.30 -16.73 -17.16
N SER A 93 -16.66 -17.33 -16.17
CA SER A 93 -15.29 -17.80 -16.31
C SER A 93 -15.24 -18.91 -17.36
N ALA A 94 -14.34 -18.79 -18.34
CA ALA A 94 -14.15 -19.77 -19.40
C ALA A 94 -13.60 -21.13 -18.90
N SER A 95 -13.33 -21.27 -17.59
CA SER A 95 -12.74 -22.45 -16.98
C SER A 95 -13.73 -23.43 -16.34
N GLY A 96 -15.04 -23.13 -16.31
CA GLY A 96 -16.05 -24.06 -15.80
C GLY A 96 -15.94 -24.37 -14.29
N GLU A 97 -15.19 -23.57 -13.54
CA GLU A 97 -15.12 -23.66 -12.09
C GLU A 97 -16.20 -22.75 -11.49
N SER A 98 -17.11 -23.35 -10.71
CA SER A 98 -18.19 -22.69 -10.00
C SER A 98 -17.68 -21.82 -8.84
N GLY A 99 -16.94 -20.77 -9.16
CA GLY A 99 -16.70 -19.65 -8.25
C GLY A 99 -17.88 -18.70 -8.30
N CYS A 100 -18.38 -18.27 -7.13
CA CYS A 100 -19.12 -17.00 -7.02
C CYS A 100 -18.33 -15.97 -7.84
N GLY A 101 -18.93 -15.36 -8.87
CA GLY A 101 -18.30 -14.33 -9.73
C GLY A 101 -18.04 -13.01 -8.99
N CYS A 102 -17.67 -13.13 -7.73
CA CYS A 102 -17.56 -12.15 -6.69
C CYS A 102 -16.06 -11.84 -6.61
N SER A 103 -15.68 -10.60 -6.91
CA SER A 103 -14.28 -10.14 -6.97
C SER A 103 -13.61 -10.04 -5.60
N ASP A 104 -13.96 -10.89 -4.63
CA ASP A 104 -13.28 -10.91 -3.34
C ASP A 104 -12.60 -12.23 -3.00
N TRP A 105 -11.88 -12.77 -3.99
CA TRP A 105 -10.70 -13.60 -3.76
C TRP A 105 -9.44 -12.75 -3.52
N ARG A 106 -9.58 -11.43 -3.34
CA ARG A 106 -8.43 -10.53 -3.15
C ARG A 106 -7.83 -10.81 -1.77
N THR A 107 -6.70 -11.48 -1.77
CA THR A 107 -5.87 -11.71 -0.60
C THR A 107 -5.35 -10.37 -0.08
N ASP A 108 -4.87 -10.32 1.17
CA ASP A 108 -4.18 -9.13 1.72
C ASP A 108 -3.07 -8.64 0.74
N HIS A 109 -2.40 -9.58 0.08
CA HIS A 109 -1.38 -9.28 -0.93
C HIS A 109 -1.94 -8.59 -2.18
N ASP A 110 -3.13 -8.96 -2.64
CA ASP A 110 -3.77 -8.31 -3.79
C ASP A 110 -4.17 -6.87 -3.46
N MET A 111 -4.53 -6.60 -2.20
CA MET A 111 -4.81 -5.25 -1.71
C MET A 111 -3.52 -4.43 -1.55
N ASP A 112 -2.50 -5.02 -0.93
CA ASP A 112 -1.18 -4.38 -0.79
C ASP A 112 -0.58 -4.03 -2.17
N THR A 113 -0.82 -4.86 -3.18
CA THR A 113 -0.33 -4.63 -4.55
C THR A 113 -1.12 -3.52 -5.26
N GLU A 114 -2.44 -3.47 -5.11
CA GLU A 114 -3.28 -2.44 -5.72
C GLU A 114 -3.07 -1.06 -5.05
N HIS A 115 -2.64 -1.07 -3.79
CA HIS A 115 -2.30 0.13 -3.02
C HIS A 115 -0.81 0.44 -2.96
N GLN A 116 0.04 -0.35 -3.62
CA GLN A 116 1.47 -0.11 -3.70
C GLN A 116 1.70 1.27 -4.34
N ASP A 117 2.40 2.16 -3.62
CA ASP A 117 2.68 3.56 -3.97
C ASP A 117 1.50 4.56 -3.88
N SER A 118 0.35 4.11 -3.39
CA SER A 118 -0.81 4.98 -3.16
C SER A 118 -0.74 5.69 -1.79
N ASP A 119 -1.55 6.74 -1.60
CA ASP A 119 -1.65 7.53 -0.35
C ASP A 119 -2.04 6.69 0.90
N TRP A 120 -2.30 5.40 0.70
CA TRP A 120 -2.86 4.45 1.66
C TRP A 120 -1.78 3.76 2.53
N ASP A 121 -0.51 3.75 2.12
CA ASP A 121 0.64 3.15 2.84
C ASP A 121 1.33 4.09 3.86
N VAL A 122 0.76 5.27 4.09
CA VAL A 122 1.37 6.33 4.89
C VAL A 122 1.47 5.92 6.38
N PHE A 123 0.61 5.01 6.84
CA PHE A 123 0.62 4.54 8.23
C PHE A 123 0.38 3.02 8.37
N PRO A 124 1.26 2.28 9.08
CA PRO A 124 1.16 0.83 9.26
C PRO A 124 -0.01 0.38 10.18
N THR A 125 -0.88 1.28 10.61
CA THR A 125 -2.03 0.97 11.48
C THR A 125 -3.28 0.54 10.72
N GLY A 126 -3.30 0.67 9.39
CA GLY A 126 -4.46 0.29 8.55
C GLY A 126 -5.69 1.16 8.77
N LEU A 127 -5.52 2.37 9.32
CA LEU A 127 -6.61 3.32 9.53
C LEU A 127 -6.82 4.18 8.30
N TYR A 128 -7.97 4.02 7.64
CA TYR A 128 -8.32 4.80 6.46
C TYR A 128 -8.55 6.28 6.82
N ARG A 129 -8.28 7.21 5.90
CA ARG A 129 -8.47 8.66 6.12
C ARG A 129 -9.92 9.02 6.47
N SER A 130 -10.88 8.24 5.98
CA SER A 130 -12.30 8.31 6.32
C SER A 130 -12.61 7.90 7.77
N GLU A 131 -11.73 7.10 8.39
CA GLU A 131 -11.90 6.55 9.75
C GLU A 131 -11.17 7.36 10.82
N TRP A 132 -10.46 8.42 10.44
CA TRP A 132 -9.77 9.26 11.40
C TRP A 132 -10.77 10.05 12.25
N SER A 133 -10.57 10.03 13.57
CA SER A 133 -11.35 10.87 14.47
C SER A 133 -11.09 12.36 14.16
N GLU A 134 -12.13 13.20 14.30
CA GLU A 134 -12.01 14.66 14.10
C GLU A 134 -10.88 15.30 14.92
N THR A 135 -10.55 14.71 16.06
CA THR A 135 -9.49 15.18 16.96
C THR A 135 -8.09 14.86 16.42
N MET A 136 -7.93 13.76 15.69
CA MET A 136 -6.63 13.29 15.16
C MET A 136 -6.37 13.73 13.72
N LYS A 137 -7.43 14.08 12.96
CA LYS A 137 -7.34 14.49 11.55
C LYS A 137 -6.26 15.53 11.27
N PRO A 138 -6.14 16.65 12.03
CA PRO A 138 -5.18 17.70 11.69
C PRO A 138 -3.71 17.25 11.73
N GLU A 139 -3.37 16.36 12.67
CA GLU A 139 -2.00 15.86 12.84
C GLU A 139 -1.67 14.81 11.77
N LEU A 140 -2.58 13.86 11.56
CA LEU A 140 -2.42 12.79 10.58
C LEU A 140 -2.43 13.33 9.13
N ASP A 141 -3.24 14.36 8.84
CA ASP A 141 -3.26 15.04 7.55
C ASP A 141 -1.90 15.70 7.25
N GLY A 142 -1.30 16.35 8.25
CA GLY A 142 0.00 16.98 8.11
C GLY A 142 1.11 15.97 7.83
N MET A 143 1.08 14.82 8.53
CA MET A 143 2.03 13.73 8.29
C MET A 143 1.87 13.10 6.91
N ALA A 144 0.63 12.87 6.45
CA ALA A 144 0.37 12.36 5.11
C ALA A 144 0.91 13.30 4.02
N GLN A 145 0.61 14.61 4.12
CA GLN A 145 1.10 15.61 3.16
C GLN A 145 2.64 15.68 3.12
N MET A 146 3.33 15.46 4.24
CA MET A 146 4.79 15.41 4.26
C MET A 146 5.34 14.21 3.50
N ILE A 147 4.73 13.04 3.65
CA ILE A 147 5.15 11.81 2.95
C ILE A 147 4.91 11.95 1.44
N ASP A 148 3.76 12.49 1.03
CA ASP A 148 3.44 12.76 -0.38
C ASP A 148 4.45 13.73 -1.01
N ARG A 149 4.81 14.78 -0.27
CA ARG A 149 5.84 15.74 -0.68
C ARG A 149 7.20 15.06 -0.86
N ASP A 150 7.60 14.20 0.06
CA ASP A 150 8.88 13.50 -0.01
C ASP A 150 8.95 12.51 -1.18
N ARG A 151 7.85 11.78 -1.44
CA ARG A 151 7.69 10.93 -2.64
C ARG A 151 7.81 11.77 -3.91
N ALA A 152 7.13 12.92 -3.99
CA ALA A 152 7.21 13.82 -5.13
C ALA A 152 8.65 14.34 -5.35
N ILE A 153 9.36 14.73 -4.29
CA ILE A 153 10.76 15.16 -4.36
C ILE A 153 11.66 14.04 -4.88
N GLN A 154 11.49 12.81 -4.40
CA GLN A 154 12.26 11.65 -4.87
C GLN A 154 12.00 11.37 -6.36
N ALA A 155 10.75 11.41 -6.79
CA ALA A 155 10.37 11.24 -8.20
C ALA A 155 11.01 12.33 -9.10
N MET A 156 10.98 13.59 -8.67
CA MET A 156 11.62 14.70 -9.38
C MET A 156 13.14 14.52 -9.49
N ARG A 157 13.80 14.07 -8.41
CA ARG A 157 15.24 13.78 -8.40
C ARG A 157 15.60 12.64 -9.36
N ALA A 158 14.82 11.56 -9.34
CA ALA A 158 14.99 10.43 -10.25
C ALA A 158 14.80 10.85 -11.71
N ALA A 159 13.79 11.67 -12.01
CA ALA A 159 13.58 12.22 -13.35
C ALA A 159 14.76 13.08 -13.81
N LYS A 160 15.28 13.95 -12.93
CA LYS A 160 16.47 14.77 -13.22
C LYS A 160 17.71 13.91 -13.51
N ALA A 161 17.91 12.83 -12.76
CA ALA A 161 19.00 11.88 -12.99
C ALA A 161 18.88 11.20 -14.37
N ARG A 162 17.68 10.72 -14.74
CA ARG A 162 17.42 10.15 -16.07
C ARG A 162 17.72 11.14 -17.19
N CYS A 163 17.29 12.39 -17.05
CA CYS A 163 17.59 13.44 -18.03
C CYS A 163 19.10 13.71 -18.13
N ARG A 164 19.81 13.77 -17.00
CA ARG A 164 21.26 14.01 -16.98
C ARG A 164 22.03 12.91 -17.72
N GLU A 165 21.62 11.65 -17.54
CA GLU A 165 22.23 10.53 -18.26
C GLU A 165 21.91 10.57 -19.75
N LYS A 166 20.65 10.84 -20.11
CA LYS A 166 20.21 10.96 -21.52
C LYS A 166 20.96 12.05 -22.29
N PHE A 167 21.26 13.18 -21.64
CA PHE A 167 21.96 14.31 -22.25
C PHE A 167 23.44 14.39 -21.87
N ARG A 168 24.03 13.28 -21.39
CA ARG A 168 25.44 13.23 -21.05
C ARG A 168 26.29 13.35 -22.32
N ALA A 169 27.11 14.39 -22.40
CA ALA A 169 28.06 14.52 -23.49
C ALA A 169 29.06 13.36 -23.47
N PRO A 170 29.46 12.83 -24.65
CA PRO A 170 30.52 11.83 -24.72
C PRO A 170 31.82 12.41 -24.15
N SER A 171 32.54 11.59 -23.38
CA SER A 171 33.84 11.97 -22.84
C SER A 171 34.79 12.35 -23.99
N PRO A 172 35.61 13.40 -23.84
CA PRO A 172 36.59 13.74 -24.86
C PRO A 172 37.53 12.54 -25.08
N PRO A 173 37.97 12.29 -26.32
CA PRO A 173 38.92 11.22 -26.60
C PRO A 173 40.20 11.43 -25.77
N SER A 174 40.76 10.33 -25.27
CA SER A 174 42.04 10.36 -24.54
C SER A 174 43.10 11.07 -25.39
N PRO A 175 43.96 11.92 -24.81
CA PRO A 175 44.98 12.61 -25.56
C PRO A 175 45.86 11.59 -26.27
N ILE A 176 45.95 11.71 -27.60
CA ILE A 176 46.84 10.88 -28.42
C ILE A 176 48.26 11.15 -27.91
N PRO A 177 49.05 10.12 -27.55
CA PRO A 177 50.43 10.33 -27.15
C PRO A 177 51.17 10.94 -28.32
N VAL A 178 51.59 12.19 -28.17
CA VAL A 178 52.41 12.89 -29.15
C VAL A 178 53.74 12.14 -29.19
N LEU A 179 53.98 11.35 -30.24
CA LEU A 179 55.28 10.74 -30.49
C LEU A 179 56.30 11.87 -30.60
N GLY A 180 57.16 11.95 -29.59
CA GLY A 180 58.23 12.94 -29.52
C GLY A 180 59.06 12.91 -30.80
N CYS A 181 59.19 14.07 -31.43
CA CYS A 181 60.06 14.27 -32.58
C CYS A 181 61.49 13.88 -32.16
N PRO A 182 62.17 12.94 -32.85
CA PRO A 182 63.51 12.52 -32.45
C PRO A 182 64.47 13.70 -32.60
N SER A 183 65.09 14.05 -31.47
CA SER A 183 66.04 15.14 -31.33
C SER A 183 67.11 15.10 -32.43
N ARG A 184 67.16 16.17 -33.22
CA ARG A 184 68.25 16.43 -34.17
C ARG A 184 69.53 16.63 -33.36
N ARG A 185 70.49 15.71 -33.53
CA ARG A 185 71.81 15.74 -32.88
C ARG A 185 72.50 17.09 -33.08
N LEU A 186 73.02 17.58 -31.96
CA LEU A 186 73.98 18.65 -31.79
C LEU A 186 75.21 18.48 -32.68
N LEU A 187 75.62 19.55 -33.35
CA LEU A 187 77.04 19.88 -33.61
C LEU A 187 77.22 21.40 -33.52
N GLY A 188 78.09 21.85 -32.62
CA GLY A 188 78.87 23.07 -32.79
C GLY A 188 78.49 24.30 -31.97
N GLU A 189 79.11 24.43 -30.80
CA GLU A 189 79.49 25.66 -30.05
C GLU A 189 79.97 26.79 -30.99
N ALA A 190 79.98 28.11 -30.74
CA ALA A 190 79.74 29.09 -29.65
C ALA A 190 80.23 30.48 -30.21
N PRO A 191 80.26 31.63 -29.50
CA PRO A 191 79.27 32.26 -28.63
C PRO A 191 79.15 33.81 -28.82
N GLN A 192 78.34 34.42 -27.93
CA GLN A 192 78.38 35.81 -27.42
C GLN A 192 77.74 36.95 -28.24
N GLY A 193 76.71 37.55 -27.65
CA GLY A 193 76.07 38.78 -28.13
C GLY A 193 74.97 39.30 -27.20
N GLN A 194 75.36 39.62 -25.96
CA GLN A 194 74.86 40.69 -25.08
C GLN A 194 73.41 41.22 -25.27
N GLN A 195 72.57 41.00 -24.25
CA GLN A 195 71.35 41.79 -23.98
C GLN A 195 71.73 43.20 -23.51
N PRO A 196 70.80 44.17 -23.67
CA PRO A 196 70.30 44.79 -22.44
C PRO A 196 68.76 44.95 -22.39
N PRO A 197 68.21 45.20 -21.18
CA PRO A 197 66.78 45.19 -20.90
C PRO A 197 66.13 46.58 -21.07
N CYS A 198 64.82 46.62 -21.32
CA CYS A 198 64.01 47.81 -21.09
C CYS A 198 62.85 47.46 -20.14
N SER A 199 62.86 48.12 -18.99
CA SER A 199 61.87 48.07 -17.92
C SER A 199 60.64 48.95 -18.19
N ALA A 200 59.52 48.47 -17.66
CA ALA A 200 58.47 49.17 -16.90
C ALA A 200 57.78 50.42 -17.47
N ALA A 201 56.45 50.31 -17.62
CA ALA A 201 55.46 50.98 -16.75
C ALA A 201 54.11 50.25 -16.84
#